data_AF-A0A3D1DT14-F1
#
_entry.id   AF-A0A3D1DT14-F1
#
_cell.length_a   1.000
_cell.length_b   1.000
_cell.length_c   1.000
_cell.angle_alpha   90.00
_cell.angle_beta   90.00
_cell.angle_gamma   90.00
#
_symmetry.space_group_name_H-M   'P 1'
#
loop_
_entity.id
_entity.type
_entity.pdbx_description
1 polymer ?
#
loop_
_entity_poly.entity_id
_entity_poly.type
_entity_poly.pdbx_seq_one_letter_code
_entity_poly.pdbx_strand_id
1 'polypeptide(L)' 'MSDPFINMYSDTVTRPTAAMRQAIAEAECGDDMSGDDPTVNRLEAMVAERLEKEAAVFACSGTQSNQMGVR' A
#
# COMPACT_ATOMS: atom_id res chain seq x y z
N MET A 1 32.84 -6.56 12.38
CA MET A 1 31.61 -6.31 11.62
C MET A 1 30.69 -7.48 11.93
N SER A 2 29.60 -7.26 12.66
CA SER A 2 28.64 -8.32 12.96
C SER A 2 28.06 -8.85 11.66
N ASP A 3 27.90 -10.17 11.57
CA ASP A 3 27.22 -10.82 10.44
C ASP A 3 25.89 -10.11 10.13
N PRO A 4 25.53 -9.91 8.85
CA PRO A 4 24.24 -9.35 8.50
C PRO A 4 23.14 -10.26 9.05
N PHE A 5 22.30 -9.71 9.93
CA PHE A 5 21.19 -10.42 10.56
C PHE A 5 20.22 -10.94 9.49
N ILE A 6 20.14 -12.26 9.34
CA ILE A 6 19.21 -12.93 8.43
C ILE A 6 17.89 -13.17 9.19
N ASN A 7 16.89 -12.32 8.93
CA ASN A 7 15.57 -12.43 9.56
C ASN A 7 14.62 -13.30 8.71
N MET A 8 14.26 -14.48 9.20
CA MET A 8 13.33 -15.42 8.55
C MET A 8 11.96 -15.52 9.24
N TYR A 9 11.60 -14.57 10.12
CA TYR A 9 10.36 -14.65 10.89
C TYR A 9 9.10 -14.50 10.02
N SER A 10 9.08 -13.52 9.11
CA SER A 10 8.00 -13.26 8.17
C SER A 10 8.48 -12.27 7.09
N ASP A 11 7.87 -12.30 5.92
CA ASP A 11 8.01 -11.28 4.87
C ASP A 11 7.54 -9.87 5.28
N THR A 12 6.68 -9.76 6.31
CA THR A 12 6.24 -8.48 6.88
C THR A 12 7.36 -7.67 7.53
N VAL A 13 8.54 -8.27 7.78
CA VAL A 13 9.72 -7.55 8.32
C VAL A 13 10.47 -6.75 7.26
N THR A 14 10.02 -6.80 6.01
CA THR A 14 10.58 -6.02 4.89
C THR A 14 10.60 -4.54 5.22
N ARG A 15 11.64 -3.86 4.73
CA ARG A 15 11.79 -2.40 4.86
C ARG A 15 11.65 -1.78 3.47
N PRO A 16 11.07 -0.58 3.34
CA PRO A 16 11.03 0.11 2.06
C PRO A 16 12.43 0.24 1.47
N THR A 17 12.55 0.13 0.14
CA THR A 17 13.81 0.43 -0.53
C THR A 17 14.08 1.94 -0.53
N ALA A 18 15.27 2.37 -0.96
CA ALA A 18 15.56 3.80 -1.11
C ALA A 18 14.61 4.48 -2.12
N ALA A 19 14.35 3.82 -3.26
CA ALA A 19 13.43 4.32 -4.28
C ALA A 19 11.99 4.42 -3.75
N MET A 20 11.52 3.44 -2.95
CA MET A 20 10.19 3.53 -2.32
C MET A 20 10.11 4.70 -1.34
N ARG A 21 11.14 4.92 -0.51
CA ARG A 21 11.18 6.08 0.39
C ARG A 21 11.11 7.41 -0.35
N GLN A 22 11.82 7.52 -1.46
CA GLN A 22 11.78 8.71 -2.30
C GLN A 22 10.38 8.92 -2.90
N ALA A 23 9.79 7.87 -3.48
CA ALA A 23 8.44 7.94 -4.05
C ALA A 23 7.37 8.32 -3.01
N ILE A 24 7.49 7.83 -1.76
CA ILE A 24 6.61 8.22 -0.65
C ILE A 24 6.79 9.70 -0.30
N ALA A 25 8.03 10.19 -0.23
CA ALA A 25 8.32 11.57 0.14
C ALA A 25 7.91 12.58 -0.95
N GLU A 26 7.90 12.16 -2.21
CA GLU A 26 7.58 12.99 -3.38
C GLU A 26 6.13 12.82 -3.86
N ALA A 27 5.34 11.94 -3.23
CA ALA A 27 3.96 11.68 -3.63
C ALA A 27 3.09 12.94 -3.50
N GLU A 28 2.28 13.19 -4.52
CA GLU A 28 1.17 14.15 -4.41
C GLU A 28 0.10 13.54 -3.50
N CYS A 29 -0.22 14.24 -2.41
CA CYS A 29 -1.22 13.81 -1.43
C CYS A 29 -2.42 14.78 -1.44
N GLY A 30 -3.57 14.28 -1.02
CA GLY A 30 -4.81 15.04 -0.86
C GLY A 30 -5.60 14.55 0.34
N ASP A 31 -6.88 14.93 0.40
CA ASP A 31 -7.80 14.38 1.39
C ASP A 31 -8.53 13.18 0.79
N ASP A 32 -8.22 11.98 1.30
CA ASP A 32 -8.82 10.74 0.83
C ASP A 32 -10.32 10.63 1.17
N MET A 33 -10.78 11.29 2.25
CA MET A 33 -12.20 11.26 2.63
C MET A 33 -13.09 12.02 1.64
N SER A 34 -12.55 13.05 0.97
CA SER A 34 -13.22 13.74 -0.13
C SER A 34 -12.94 13.11 -1.50
N GLY A 35 -11.99 12.18 -1.59
CA GLY A 35 -11.55 11.55 -2.84
C GLY A 35 -10.52 12.37 -3.63
N ASP A 36 -9.86 13.34 -2.98
CA ASP A 36 -8.95 14.29 -3.64
C ASP A 36 -7.47 13.84 -3.61
N ASP A 37 -7.15 12.68 -3.02
CA ASP A 37 -5.78 12.16 -3.03
C ASP A 37 -5.42 11.47 -4.37
N PRO A 38 -4.57 12.09 -5.22
CA PRO A 38 -4.29 11.56 -6.55
C PRO A 38 -3.46 10.28 -6.50
N THR A 39 -2.67 10.07 -5.44
CA THR A 39 -1.81 8.88 -5.31
C THR A 39 -2.64 7.67 -4.89
N VAL A 40 -3.59 7.84 -3.97
CA VAL A 40 -4.53 6.77 -3.58
C VAL A 40 -5.42 6.39 -4.76
N ASN A 41 -6.03 7.37 -5.43
CA ASN A 41 -6.89 7.13 -6.60
C ASN A 41 -6.16 6.35 -7.71
N ARG A 42 -4.90 6.70 -7.97
CA ARG A 42 -4.07 5.98 -8.96
C ARG A 42 -3.75 4.55 -8.53
N LEU A 43 -3.47 4.32 -7.24
CA LEU A 43 -3.23 2.98 -6.70
C LEU A 43 -4.46 2.10 -6.85
N GLU A 44 -5.63 2.60 -6.47
CA GLU A 44 -6.89 1.87 -6.55
C GLU A 44 -7.29 1.55 -7.99
N ALA A 45 -7.23 2.52 -8.89
CA ALA A 45 -7.51 2.30 -10.32
C ALA A 45 -6.58 1.23 -10.92
N MET A 46 -5.29 1.30 -10.62
CA MET A 46 -4.31 0.31 -11.07
C MET A 46 -4.59 -1.10 -10.52
N VAL A 47 -5.05 -1.21 -9.27
CA VAL A 47 -5.41 -2.51 -8.67
C VAL A 47 -6.71 -3.05 -9.26
N ALA A 48 -7.72 -2.21 -9.46
CA ALA A 48 -8.98 -2.58 -10.10
C ALA A 48 -8.74 -3.12 -11.52
N GLU A 49 -7.91 -2.43 -12.31
CA GLU A 49 -7.51 -2.87 -13.65
C GLU A 49 -6.79 -4.23 -13.60
N ARG A 50 -5.78 -4.37 -12.72
CA ARG A 50 -4.98 -5.61 -12.61
C ARG A 50 -5.78 -6.84 -12.20
N LEU A 51 -6.86 -6.65 -11.44
CA LEU A 51 -7.70 -7.74 -10.94
C LEU A 51 -8.99 -7.90 -11.73
N GLU A 52 -9.18 -7.13 -12.81
CA GLU A 52 -10.38 -7.13 -13.65
C GLU A 52 -11.65 -6.90 -12.80
N LYS A 53 -11.61 -5.86 -11.96
CA LYS A 53 -12.72 -5.42 -11.11
C LYS A 53 -13.11 -3.99 -11.44
N GLU A 54 -14.36 -3.64 -11.12
CA GLU A 54 -14.91 -2.30 -11.36
C GLU A 54 -14.26 -1.23 -10.48
N ALA A 55 -13.87 -1.59 -9.25
CA ALA A 55 -13.26 -0.69 -8.28
C ALA A 55 -12.35 -1.43 -7.31
N ALA A 56 -11.50 -0.69 -6.61
CA ALA A 56 -10.69 -1.13 -5.48
C ALA A 56 -10.70 -0.05 -4.39
N VAL A 57 -10.32 -0.43 -3.16
CA VAL A 57 -10.19 0.51 -2.04
C VAL A 57 -8.91 0.21 -1.26
N PHE A 58 -8.15 1.25 -0.91
CA PHE A 58 -6.96 1.14 -0.07
C PHE A 58 -7.37 0.99 1.41
N ALA A 59 -6.71 0.07 2.13
CA ALA A 59 -6.94 -0.16 3.55
C ALA A 59 -5.61 -0.25 4.29
N CYS A 60 -5.59 0.19 5.55
CA CYS A 60 -4.36 0.26 6.36
C CYS A 60 -3.76 -1.11 6.72
N SER A 61 -4.53 -2.20 6.57
CA SER A 61 -4.06 -3.56 6.83
C SER A 61 -4.89 -4.60 6.08
N GLY A 62 -4.30 -5.80 5.90
CA GLY A 62 -5.04 -6.95 5.39
C GLY A 62 -6.20 -7.37 6.29
N THR A 63 -6.07 -7.21 7.61
CA THR A 63 -7.18 -7.49 8.55
C THR A 63 -8.36 -6.56 8.33
N GLN A 64 -8.12 -5.26 8.18
CA GLN A 64 -9.18 -4.29 7.88
C GLN A 64 -9.84 -4.59 6.53
N SER A 65 -9.03 -4.87 5.49
CA SER A 65 -9.54 -5.23 4.16
C SER A 65 -10.47 -6.44 4.23
N ASN A 66 -10.06 -7.51 4.92
CA ASN A 66 -10.92 -8.69 5.09
C ASN A 66 -12.20 -8.38 5.87
N GLN A 67 -12.12 -7.57 6.94
CA GLN A 67 -13.31 -7.18 7.71
C GLN A 67 -14.29 -6.33 6.90
N MET A 68 -13.82 -5.45 6.02
CA MET A 68 -14.67 -4.69 5.09
C MET A 68 -15.36 -5.59 4.06
N GLY A 69 -14.73 -6.69 3.64
CA GLY A 69 -15.30 -7.60 2.65
C GLY A 69 -16.34 -8.58 3.20
N VAL A 70 -16.38 -8.79 4.52
CA VAL A 70 -17.31 -9.75 5.17
C VAL A 70 -18.41 -9.08 5.99
N ARG A 71 -18.36 -7.77 6.17
CA ARG A 71 -19.39 -6.99 6.86
C ARG A 71 -20.23 -6.21 5.88
#